data_AF-A0A9E2AB61-F1
#
_entry.id   AF-A0A9E2AB61-F1
#
_cell.length_a   1.000
_cell.length_b   1.000
_cell.length_c   1.000
_cell.angle_alpha   90.00
_cell.angle_beta   90.00
_cell.angle_gamma   90.00
#
_symmetry.space_group_name_H-M   'P 1'
#
loop_
_entity.id
_entity.type
_entity.pdbx_description
1 polymer ?
#
loop_
_entity_poly.entity_id
_entity_poly.type
_entity_poly.pdbx_seq_one_letter_code
_entity_poly.pdbx_strand_id
1 'polypeptide(L)'
;MLLLCAGCTEPYLGVKIPFKATWGDTEISCADADVRLSDLRLYLSSLELLDRAGKAYSLDLHADIPWQQTDLALIDLENGRGPCTGGTADTYAYLVGGVPPGDYAGLRFTVGVPFDRNHANPLSAAAPLDDPAMHWHWRSGYKFVRAGVATADDGFWIHLGSAGCEGTVRNISGCKFPNRVVVELDRFVPNKDAIAIDLKALFDGIDLTDGVAGDCSSGPSEPSCVEPFAALGLDFTRGDQIGRQRVFSITR
;
A
#
# COMPACT_ATOMS: atom_id res chain seq x y z
N MET A 1 -29.54 -41.90 19.01
CA MET A 1 -28.10 -41.61 19.06
C MET A 1 -27.82 -40.59 17.96
N LEU A 2 -28.04 -39.30 18.27
CA LEU A 2 -27.79 -38.20 17.35
C LEU A 2 -26.32 -37.81 17.54
N LEU A 3 -25.48 -38.05 16.53
CA LEU A 3 -24.12 -37.50 16.49
C LEU A 3 -24.25 -35.99 16.19
N LEU A 4 -23.92 -35.14 17.18
CA LEU A 4 -23.55 -33.76 16.90
C LEU A 4 -22.12 -33.76 16.34
N CYS A 5 -21.97 -33.43 15.06
CA CYS A 5 -20.70 -33.03 14.50
C CYS A 5 -20.34 -31.64 15.05
N ALA A 6 -19.58 -31.60 16.15
CA ALA A 6 -18.83 -30.41 16.52
C ALA A 6 -17.72 -30.23 15.48
N GLY A 7 -17.97 -29.40 14.46
CA GLY A 7 -16.91 -28.91 13.59
C GLY A 7 -15.96 -28.07 14.44
N CYS A 8 -14.76 -28.59 14.70
CA CYS A 8 -13.68 -27.81 15.28
C CYS A 8 -13.22 -26.79 14.22
N THR A 9 -13.87 -25.64 14.15
CA THR A 9 -13.18 -24.43 13.66
C THR A 9 -12.14 -24.10 14.72
N GLU A 10 -10.88 -24.41 14.45
CA GLU A 10 -9.79 -23.91 15.28
C GLU A 10 -9.98 -22.39 15.46
N PRO A 11 -9.91 -21.87 16.70
CA PRO A 11 -10.15 -20.46 16.91
C PRO A 11 -9.04 -19.67 16.23
N TYR A 12 -9.36 -18.97 15.15
CA TYR A 12 -8.44 -18.00 14.55
C TYR A 12 -8.17 -16.88 15.57
N LEU A 13 -6.91 -16.46 15.67
CA LEU A 13 -6.55 -15.21 16.32
C LEU A 13 -7.00 -14.08 15.41
N GLY A 14 -8.00 -13.31 15.84
CA GLY A 14 -8.40 -12.08 15.15
C GLY A 14 -7.28 -11.04 15.22
N VAL A 15 -6.99 -10.41 14.09
CA VAL A 15 -5.90 -9.45 13.93
C VAL A 15 -6.47 -8.15 13.35
N LYS A 16 -6.14 -7.02 13.98
CA LYS A 16 -6.32 -5.68 13.46
C LYS A 16 -4.97 -4.97 13.40
N ILE A 17 -4.62 -4.43 12.23
CA ILE A 17 -3.35 -3.74 12.00
C ILE A 17 -3.65 -2.31 11.54
N PRO A 18 -3.53 -1.30 12.41
CA PRO A 18 -3.72 0.10 12.02
C PRO A 18 -2.56 0.63 11.18
N PHE A 19 -2.85 1.58 10.31
CA PHE A 19 -1.90 2.34 9.49
C PHE A 19 -2.07 3.84 9.79
N LYS A 20 -0.96 4.57 9.84
CA LYS A 20 -0.90 6.01 10.08
C LYS A 20 -0.04 6.66 9.02
N ALA A 21 -0.48 7.80 8.50
CA ALA A 21 0.35 8.66 7.65
C ALA A 21 1.23 9.55 8.54
N THR A 22 2.51 9.66 8.23
CA THR A 22 3.46 10.41 9.07
C THR A 22 4.42 11.25 8.24
N TRP A 23 4.89 12.36 8.81
CA TRP A 23 6.01 13.15 8.32
C TRP A 23 7.13 13.09 9.37
N GLY A 24 8.04 12.12 9.23
CA GLY A 24 8.92 11.71 10.32
C GLY A 24 8.11 11.07 11.45
N ASP A 25 8.25 11.59 12.67
CA ASP A 25 7.54 11.06 13.85
C ASP A 25 6.14 11.66 14.07
N THR A 26 5.73 12.63 13.24
CA THR A 26 4.46 13.36 13.40
C THR A 26 3.40 12.77 12.48
N GLU A 27 2.24 12.39 13.02
CA GLU A 27 1.08 11.98 12.23
C GLU A 27 0.53 13.16 11.43
N ILE A 28 0.20 12.93 10.16
CA ILE A 28 -0.36 13.93 9.24
C ILE A 28 -1.62 13.42 8.55
N SER A 29 -2.40 14.33 8.00
CA SER A 29 -3.70 14.12 7.40
C SER A 29 -3.95 15.15 6.28
N CYS A 30 -5.11 15.06 5.63
CA CYS A 30 -5.54 16.07 4.65
C CYS A 30 -5.83 17.45 5.28
N ALA A 31 -5.99 17.55 6.60
CA ALA A 31 -6.43 18.77 7.28
C ALA A 31 -5.29 19.58 7.92
N ASP A 32 -4.05 19.08 7.89
CA ASP A 32 -2.92 19.76 8.50
C ASP A 32 -2.55 21.07 7.81
N ALA A 33 -1.90 21.98 8.54
CA ALA A 33 -1.63 23.33 8.07
C ALA A 33 -0.31 23.46 7.29
N ASP A 34 0.73 22.74 7.73
CA ASP A 34 2.06 22.81 7.14
C ASP A 34 2.16 21.81 5.98
N VAL A 35 2.81 20.66 6.21
CA VAL A 35 2.81 19.53 5.29
C VAL A 35 1.57 18.70 5.56
N ARG A 36 0.76 18.50 4.52
CA ARG A 36 -0.53 17.79 4.58
C ARG A 36 -0.64 16.80 3.43
N LEU A 37 -1.42 15.75 3.62
CA LEU A 37 -1.68 14.79 2.55
C LEU A 37 -2.45 15.46 1.40
N SER A 38 -2.11 15.12 0.17
CA SER A 38 -2.95 15.37 -1.02
C SER A 38 -3.51 14.07 -1.61
N ASP A 39 -2.97 12.91 -1.23
CA ASP A 39 -3.56 11.58 -1.40
C ASP A 39 -2.72 10.60 -0.57
N LEU A 40 -3.31 9.52 -0.08
CA LEU A 40 -2.55 8.38 0.40
C LEU A 40 -3.39 7.12 0.37
N ARG A 41 -3.27 6.39 -0.73
CA ARG A 41 -3.90 5.10 -0.97
C ARG A 41 -2.89 4.10 -1.47
N LEU A 42 -2.94 2.87 -0.96
CA LEU A 42 -2.02 1.82 -1.37
C LEU A 42 -2.65 0.43 -1.28
N TYR A 43 -2.35 -0.40 -2.28
CA TYR A 43 -2.72 -1.81 -2.27
C TYR A 43 -1.69 -2.63 -1.50
N LEU A 44 -2.16 -3.53 -0.65
CA LEU A 44 -1.34 -4.49 0.08
C LEU A 44 -1.76 -5.91 -0.29
N SER A 45 -0.80 -6.78 -0.58
CA SER A 45 -1.01 -8.20 -0.88
C SER A 45 0.06 -9.07 -0.23
N SER A 46 -0.07 -10.41 -0.32
CA SER A 46 0.89 -11.37 0.28
C SER A 46 1.15 -11.08 1.76
N LEU A 47 0.07 -10.90 2.52
CA LEU A 47 0.08 -10.50 3.92
C LEU A 47 0.39 -11.69 4.82
N GLU A 48 1.43 -11.60 5.64
CA GLU A 48 1.90 -12.69 6.47
C GLU A 48 2.36 -12.19 7.85
N LEU A 49 1.98 -12.89 8.91
CA LEU A 49 2.64 -12.74 10.21
C LEU A 49 3.79 -13.74 10.33
N LEU A 50 4.90 -13.28 10.89
CA LEU A 50 6.10 -14.10 11.11
C LEU A 50 6.17 -14.49 12.58
N ASP A 51 6.33 -15.79 12.87
CA ASP A 51 6.60 -16.24 14.23
C ASP A 51 8.05 -15.93 14.67
N ARG A 52 8.39 -16.20 15.93
CA ARG A 52 9.75 -15.97 16.46
C ARG A 52 10.84 -16.80 15.79
N ALA A 53 10.49 -17.85 15.05
CA ALA A 53 11.42 -18.64 14.26
C ALA A 53 11.51 -18.16 12.79
N GLY A 54 10.79 -17.10 12.43
CA GLY A 54 10.73 -16.55 11.08
C GLY A 54 9.82 -17.34 10.13
N LYS A 55 9.02 -18.29 10.64
CA LYS A 55 8.04 -18.99 9.81
C LYS A 55 6.86 -18.06 9.54
N ALA A 56 6.49 -17.97 8.26
CA ALA A 56 5.39 -17.14 7.79
C ALA A 56 4.05 -17.87 7.86
N TYR A 57 3.01 -17.14 8.24
CA TYR A 57 1.62 -17.57 8.28
C TYR A 57 0.79 -16.51 7.57
N SER A 58 0.07 -16.91 6.51
CA SER A 58 -0.82 -16.01 5.77
C SER A 58 -1.87 -15.40 6.69
N LEU A 59 -2.05 -14.09 6.58
CA LEU A 59 -3.15 -13.36 7.20
C LEU A 59 -4.36 -13.43 6.26
N ASP A 60 -5.37 -14.19 6.66
CA ASP A 60 -6.63 -14.30 5.91
C ASP A 60 -7.50 -13.09 6.25
N LEU A 61 -7.63 -12.16 5.31
CA LEU A 61 -8.41 -10.95 5.50
C LEU A 61 -9.92 -11.22 5.47
N HIS A 62 -10.65 -10.43 6.26
CA HIS A 62 -12.11 -10.41 6.26
C HIS A 62 -12.63 -9.76 4.98
N ALA A 63 -13.08 -10.59 4.03
CA ALA A 63 -13.54 -10.17 2.70
C ALA A 63 -14.97 -9.61 2.67
N ASP A 64 -15.69 -9.62 3.79
CA ASP A 64 -16.98 -8.93 3.97
C ASP A 64 -16.80 -7.41 4.13
N ILE A 65 -15.56 -6.94 4.30
CA ILE A 65 -15.22 -5.52 4.36
C ILE A 65 -14.86 -5.01 2.96
N PRO A 66 -15.53 -3.95 2.43
CA PRO A 66 -15.35 -3.50 1.04
C PRO A 66 -13.93 -3.09 0.63
N TRP A 67 -13.05 -2.82 1.59
CA TRP A 67 -11.64 -2.46 1.34
C TRP A 67 -10.70 -3.66 1.27
N GLN A 68 -11.23 -4.89 1.41
CA GLN A 68 -10.44 -6.11 1.49
C GLN A 68 -11.09 -7.24 0.70
N GLN A 69 -10.24 -7.98 0.00
CA GLN A 69 -10.46 -9.38 -0.37
C GLN A 69 -9.57 -10.23 0.56
N THR A 70 -9.71 -11.56 0.53
CA THR A 70 -8.99 -12.48 1.42
C THR A 70 -7.47 -12.26 1.46
N ASP A 71 -6.87 -11.82 0.37
CA ASP A 71 -5.41 -11.69 0.21
C ASP A 71 -4.95 -10.34 -0.39
N LEU A 72 -5.86 -9.37 -0.50
CA LEU A 72 -5.62 -8.05 -1.09
C LEU A 72 -6.43 -7.00 -0.35
N ALA A 73 -5.81 -5.90 0.04
CA ALA A 73 -6.50 -4.77 0.66
C ALA A 73 -6.11 -3.45 0.03
N LEU A 74 -6.98 -2.44 0.13
CA LEU A 74 -6.68 -1.04 -0.12
C LEU A 74 -6.68 -0.31 1.21
N ILE A 75 -5.51 0.17 1.63
CA ILE A 75 -5.41 1.14 2.72
C ILE A 75 -5.69 2.52 2.13
N ASP A 76 -6.59 3.25 2.78
CA ASP A 76 -7.00 4.59 2.39
C ASP A 76 -6.95 5.54 3.58
N LEU A 77 -6.04 6.51 3.51
CA LEU A 77 -5.77 7.51 4.55
C LEU A 77 -6.14 8.92 4.07
N GLU A 78 -6.66 9.07 2.86
CA GLU A 78 -7.18 10.33 2.34
C GLU A 78 -8.70 10.37 2.48
N ASN A 79 -9.28 11.55 2.67
CA ASN A 79 -10.71 11.69 3.00
C ASN A 79 -11.51 12.51 1.99
N GLY A 80 -10.97 12.72 0.78
CA GLY A 80 -11.63 13.47 -0.28
C GLY A 80 -11.77 14.98 0.00
N ARG A 81 -11.15 15.50 1.08
CA ARG A 81 -11.33 16.90 1.53
C ARG A 81 -10.03 17.70 1.44
N GLY A 82 -10.20 19.02 1.30
CA GLY A 82 -9.09 19.98 1.24
C GLY A 82 -8.12 19.61 0.11
N PRO A 83 -6.81 19.46 0.38
CA PRO A 83 -5.81 19.04 -0.61
C PRO A 83 -6.02 17.60 -1.13
N CYS A 84 -6.74 16.74 -0.41
CA CYS A 84 -7.08 15.37 -0.84
C CYS A 84 -8.19 15.35 -1.89
N THR A 85 -8.04 16.15 -2.95
CA THR A 85 -9.01 16.20 -4.04
C THR A 85 -8.89 14.98 -4.95
N GLY A 86 -10.03 14.45 -5.42
CA GLY A 86 -10.05 13.24 -6.27
C GLY A 86 -9.92 11.93 -5.50
N GLY A 87 -10.31 11.96 -4.23
CA GLY A 87 -10.37 10.83 -3.31
C GLY A 87 -11.79 10.46 -2.87
N THR A 88 -11.92 9.65 -1.82
CA THR A 88 -13.21 9.21 -1.27
C THR A 88 -13.51 9.81 0.10
N ALA A 89 -14.80 10.00 0.42
CA ALA A 89 -15.20 10.53 1.72
C ALA A 89 -14.95 9.52 2.86
N ASP A 90 -15.08 8.23 2.55
CA ASP A 90 -14.77 7.14 3.47
C ASP A 90 -13.26 6.85 3.44
N THR A 91 -12.72 6.41 4.57
CA THR A 91 -11.31 6.02 4.76
C THR A 91 -11.24 4.59 5.26
N TYR A 92 -10.09 3.94 5.08
CA TYR A 92 -9.82 2.62 5.63
C TYR A 92 -8.36 2.48 6.06
N ALA A 93 -8.12 2.88 7.31
CA ALA A 93 -6.79 3.02 7.92
C ALA A 93 -6.32 1.76 8.66
N TYR A 94 -6.85 0.57 8.38
CA TYR A 94 -6.47 -0.65 9.10
C TYR A 94 -6.78 -1.91 8.31
N LEU A 95 -6.04 -2.99 8.56
CA LEU A 95 -6.42 -4.33 8.11
C LEU A 95 -7.19 -5.07 9.19
N VAL A 96 -8.11 -5.95 8.78
CA VAL A 96 -8.78 -6.91 9.65
C VAL A 96 -8.72 -8.30 9.04
N GLY A 97 -8.24 -9.29 9.80
CA GLY A 97 -8.16 -10.67 9.35
C GLY A 97 -7.96 -11.65 10.50
N GLY A 98 -7.60 -12.87 10.15
CA GLY A 98 -7.28 -13.93 11.10
C GLY A 98 -6.02 -14.70 10.72
N VAL A 99 -5.36 -15.26 11.73
CA VAL A 99 -4.28 -16.25 11.59
C VAL A 99 -4.49 -17.40 12.57
N PRO A 100 -3.85 -18.57 12.39
CA PRO A 100 -3.80 -19.58 13.45
C PRO A 100 -3.22 -19.00 14.75
N PRO A 101 -3.65 -19.47 15.94
CA PRO A 101 -3.05 -19.06 17.20
C PRO A 101 -1.53 -19.30 17.23
N GLY A 102 -0.78 -18.28 17.65
CA GLY A 102 0.68 -18.36 17.71
C GLY A 102 1.33 -17.10 18.28
N ASP A 103 2.62 -17.21 18.57
CA ASP A 103 3.46 -16.11 19.06
C ASP A 103 4.17 -15.43 17.88
N TYR A 104 3.54 -14.37 17.37
CA TYR A 104 4.05 -13.59 16.25
C TYR A 104 4.96 -12.44 16.69
N ALA A 105 6.02 -12.21 15.93
CA ALA A 105 7.03 -11.19 16.17
C ALA A 105 7.57 -10.57 14.87
N GLY A 106 6.73 -10.51 13.83
CA GLY A 106 7.05 -9.87 12.58
C GLY A 106 5.83 -9.78 11.67
N LEU A 107 5.87 -8.85 10.73
CA LEU A 107 4.87 -8.66 9.69
C LEU A 107 5.59 -8.56 8.35
N ARG A 108 5.10 -9.29 7.34
CA ARG A 108 5.56 -9.17 5.97
C ARG A 108 4.37 -8.93 5.04
N PHE A 109 4.54 -8.05 4.08
CA PHE A 109 3.55 -7.79 3.03
C PHE A 109 4.19 -7.23 1.78
N THR A 110 3.47 -7.27 0.67
CA THR A 110 3.85 -6.61 -0.58
C THR A 110 2.96 -5.40 -0.81
N VAL A 111 3.56 -4.24 -1.02
CA VAL A 111 2.87 -3.07 -1.57
C VAL A 111 2.73 -3.28 -3.09
N GLY A 112 1.48 -3.43 -3.52
CA GLY A 112 1.08 -3.60 -4.90
C GLY A 112 0.06 -4.71 -5.12
N VAL A 113 -0.54 -4.70 -6.31
CA VAL A 113 -1.53 -5.69 -6.75
C VAL A 113 -0.80 -6.87 -7.41
N PRO A 114 -1.14 -8.14 -7.10
CA PRO A 114 -0.60 -9.30 -7.79
C PRO A 114 -0.78 -9.22 -9.31
N PHE A 115 0.18 -9.75 -10.08
CA PHE A 115 0.25 -9.51 -11.54
C PHE A 115 -1.00 -9.98 -12.29
N ASP A 116 -1.54 -11.13 -11.90
CA ASP A 116 -2.76 -11.74 -12.44
C ASP A 116 -4.01 -10.86 -12.25
N ARG A 117 -4.03 -10.00 -11.22
CA ARG A 117 -5.12 -9.04 -10.93
C ARG A 117 -4.80 -7.61 -11.36
N ASN A 118 -3.53 -7.26 -11.58
CA ASN A 118 -3.08 -5.89 -11.84
C ASN A 118 -3.66 -5.24 -13.11
N HIS A 119 -4.14 -6.04 -14.05
CA HIS A 119 -4.64 -5.56 -15.34
C HIS A 119 -6.15 -5.77 -15.50
N ALA A 120 -6.86 -6.06 -14.39
CA ALA A 120 -8.30 -6.18 -14.38
C ALA A 120 -8.97 -4.83 -14.71
N ASN A 121 -10.14 -4.89 -15.35
CA ASN A 121 -10.91 -3.69 -15.67
C ASN A 121 -11.61 -3.17 -14.39
N PRO A 122 -11.31 -1.94 -13.92
CA PRO A 122 -11.87 -1.42 -12.68
C PRO A 122 -13.39 -1.26 -12.74
N LEU A 123 -13.99 -1.08 -13.93
CA LEU A 123 -15.45 -0.98 -14.07
C LEU A 123 -16.20 -2.30 -13.82
N SER A 124 -15.50 -3.41 -13.68
CA SER A 124 -16.08 -4.74 -13.50
C SER A 124 -15.36 -5.58 -12.44
N ALA A 125 -14.29 -5.08 -11.85
CA ALA A 125 -13.60 -5.75 -10.76
C ALA A 125 -14.45 -5.67 -9.48
N ALA A 126 -14.22 -6.59 -8.56
CA ALA A 126 -14.78 -6.48 -7.21
C ALA A 126 -13.93 -5.51 -6.38
N ALA A 127 -14.53 -4.88 -5.38
CA ALA A 127 -13.81 -4.09 -4.41
C ALA A 127 -12.66 -4.90 -3.76
N PRO A 128 -11.51 -4.27 -3.45
CA PRO A 128 -11.20 -2.84 -3.60
C PRO A 128 -10.59 -2.45 -4.97
N LEU A 129 -10.71 -3.30 -6.00
CA LEU A 129 -10.16 -3.06 -7.34
C LEU A 129 -11.12 -2.30 -8.27
N ASP A 130 -12.26 -1.86 -7.75
CA ASP A 130 -13.30 -1.12 -8.48
C ASP A 130 -13.15 0.42 -8.37
N ASP A 131 -12.10 0.92 -7.72
CA ASP A 131 -11.79 2.34 -7.67
C ASP A 131 -11.05 2.81 -8.95
N PRO A 132 -11.70 3.57 -9.85
CA PRO A 132 -11.04 4.09 -11.05
C PRO A 132 -9.92 5.09 -10.73
N ALA A 133 -9.97 5.77 -9.59
CA ALA A 133 -8.94 6.68 -9.12
C ALA A 133 -7.63 5.96 -8.75
N MET A 134 -7.70 4.64 -8.52
CA MET A 134 -6.58 3.74 -8.29
C MET A 134 -6.19 2.91 -9.52
N HIS A 135 -6.69 3.24 -10.71
CA HIS A 135 -6.31 2.60 -11.97
C HIS A 135 -5.75 3.60 -13.01
N TRP A 136 -4.79 3.19 -13.85
CA TRP A 136 -4.35 3.95 -15.03
C TRP A 136 -4.87 3.30 -16.30
N HIS A 137 -5.78 3.99 -16.99
CA HIS A 137 -6.24 3.52 -18.31
C HIS A 137 -5.08 3.41 -19.32
N TRP A 138 -4.14 4.37 -19.31
CA TRP A 138 -3.05 4.44 -20.30
C TRP A 138 -1.87 3.51 -19.98
N ARG A 139 -1.58 3.22 -18.70
CA ARG A 139 -0.64 2.15 -18.31
C ARG A 139 -1.29 0.77 -18.27
N SER A 140 -2.60 0.70 -18.51
CA SER A 140 -3.40 -0.52 -18.48
C SER A 140 -3.25 -1.31 -17.17
N GLY A 141 -3.18 -0.66 -16.01
CA GLY A 141 -3.10 -1.36 -14.72
C GLY A 141 -3.29 -0.48 -13.49
N TYR A 142 -3.28 -1.09 -12.31
CA TYR A 142 -3.53 -0.39 -11.04
C TYR A 142 -2.33 0.44 -10.55
N LYS A 143 -2.65 1.53 -9.86
CA LYS A 143 -1.72 2.29 -9.02
C LYS A 143 -1.57 1.52 -7.70
N PHE A 144 -0.40 0.95 -7.45
CA PHE A 144 -0.05 0.30 -6.19
C PHE A 144 0.04 1.28 -5.05
N VAL A 145 0.58 2.48 -5.33
CA VAL A 145 0.60 3.61 -4.41
C VAL A 145 0.14 4.84 -5.17
N ARG A 146 -0.80 5.55 -4.59
CA ARG A 146 -1.10 6.94 -4.91
C ARG A 146 -0.86 7.73 -3.63
N ALA A 147 0.24 8.45 -3.58
CA ALA A 147 0.65 9.20 -2.40
C ALA A 147 1.05 10.61 -2.81
N GLY A 148 0.67 11.61 -2.03
CA GLY A 148 1.12 12.97 -2.25
C GLY A 148 1.05 13.81 -1.00
N VAL A 149 1.88 14.84 -0.97
CA VAL A 149 1.88 15.88 0.05
C VAL A 149 1.77 17.25 -0.62
N ALA A 150 1.20 18.19 0.10
CA ALA A 150 1.15 19.59 -0.28
C ALA A 150 1.66 20.46 0.88
N THR A 151 2.26 21.59 0.54
CA THR A 151 2.56 22.72 1.43
C THR A 151 1.66 23.89 1.05
N ALA A 152 1.91 25.10 1.56
CA ALA A 152 1.07 26.26 1.23
C ALA A 152 1.10 26.60 -0.27
N ASP A 153 2.25 26.46 -0.91
CA ASP A 153 2.55 26.90 -2.27
C ASP A 153 3.23 25.82 -3.14
N ASP A 154 3.43 24.61 -2.61
CA ASP A 154 4.12 23.53 -3.29
C ASP A 154 3.46 22.15 -3.05
N GLY A 155 3.97 21.11 -3.70
CA GLY A 155 3.57 19.74 -3.46
C GLY A 155 4.27 18.72 -4.34
N PHE A 156 4.19 17.47 -3.93
CA PHE A 156 4.70 16.36 -4.73
C PHE A 156 3.77 15.17 -4.64
N TRP A 157 3.59 14.46 -5.75
CA TRP A 157 2.87 13.19 -5.75
C TRP A 157 3.62 12.08 -6.47
N ILE A 158 3.43 10.87 -5.97
CA ILE A 158 3.87 9.63 -6.61
C ILE A 158 2.68 8.73 -6.92
N HIS A 159 2.84 8.11 -8.07
CA HIS A 159 1.96 7.19 -8.72
C HIS A 159 2.80 5.93 -8.99
N LEU A 160 2.84 5.00 -8.03
CA LEU A 160 3.58 3.72 -8.11
C LEU A 160 2.75 2.62 -8.74
N GLY A 161 3.27 1.91 -9.73
CA GLY A 161 2.67 0.67 -10.23
C GLY A 161 3.42 0.13 -11.44
N SER A 162 3.02 -1.03 -11.96
CA SER A 162 3.77 -1.67 -13.05
C SER A 162 3.81 -0.82 -14.32
N ALA A 163 4.93 -0.87 -15.04
CA ALA A 163 5.13 -0.11 -16.27
C ALA A 163 5.90 -0.89 -17.34
N GLY A 164 5.88 -0.36 -18.58
CA GLY A 164 6.45 -1.05 -19.73
C GLY A 164 5.79 -2.40 -19.97
N CYS A 165 4.46 -2.44 -19.87
CA CYS A 165 3.66 -3.65 -19.99
C CYS A 165 3.42 -4.02 -21.46
N GLU A 166 3.55 -5.30 -21.76
CA GLU A 166 3.46 -5.86 -23.11
C GLU A 166 2.19 -6.70 -23.26
N GLY A 167 1.53 -6.56 -24.41
CA GLY A 167 0.30 -7.28 -24.75
C GLY A 167 -0.87 -6.35 -25.07
N THR A 168 -2.07 -6.93 -25.20
CA THR A 168 -3.30 -6.15 -25.40
C THR A 168 -3.99 -5.90 -24.06
N VAL A 169 -4.83 -4.87 -23.99
CA VAL A 169 -5.73 -4.68 -22.83
C VAL A 169 -6.48 -5.99 -22.56
N ARG A 170 -6.49 -6.45 -21.29
CA ARG A 170 -6.97 -7.77 -20.80
C ARG A 170 -6.08 -9.00 -21.10
N ASN A 171 -5.01 -8.86 -21.85
CA ASN A 171 -4.06 -9.94 -22.14
C ASN A 171 -2.62 -9.39 -22.09
N ILE A 172 -2.26 -8.84 -20.93
CA ILE A 172 -0.92 -8.37 -20.63
C ILE A 172 -0.10 -9.57 -20.15
N SER A 173 1.00 -9.85 -20.83
CA SER A 173 1.84 -11.03 -20.58
C SER A 173 3.02 -10.75 -19.65
N GLY A 174 3.37 -9.48 -19.47
CA GLY A 174 4.46 -9.06 -18.60
C GLY A 174 4.61 -7.55 -18.56
N CYS A 175 5.36 -7.06 -17.57
CA CYS A 175 5.76 -5.67 -17.47
C CYS A 175 7.25 -5.58 -17.21
N LYS A 176 7.94 -4.70 -17.94
CA LYS A 176 9.38 -4.47 -17.77
C LYS A 176 9.73 -3.97 -16.36
N PHE A 177 8.85 -3.17 -15.78
CA PHE A 177 9.00 -2.61 -14.44
C PHE A 177 7.89 -3.16 -13.54
N PRO A 178 8.17 -4.19 -12.72
CA PRO A 178 7.15 -4.77 -11.84
C PRO A 178 6.70 -3.78 -10.77
N ASN A 179 7.64 -3.04 -10.16
CA ASN A 179 7.42 -1.98 -9.16
C ASN A 179 6.66 -2.44 -7.89
N ARG A 180 6.89 -3.68 -7.44
CA ARG A 180 6.31 -4.21 -6.19
C ARG A 180 7.33 -4.13 -5.07
N VAL A 181 6.89 -3.73 -3.88
CA VAL A 181 7.77 -3.53 -2.72
C VAL A 181 7.41 -4.52 -1.63
N VAL A 182 8.30 -5.45 -1.33
CA VAL A 182 8.20 -6.30 -0.15
C VAL A 182 8.65 -5.50 1.08
N VAL A 183 7.77 -5.43 2.06
CA VAL A 183 7.98 -4.81 3.36
C VAL A 183 8.06 -5.92 4.39
N GLU A 184 9.12 -5.93 5.20
CA GLU A 184 9.29 -6.84 6.34
C GLU A 184 9.61 -6.01 7.57
N LEU A 185 8.78 -6.13 8.61
CA LEU A 185 8.87 -5.35 9.84
C LEU A 185 9.12 -6.30 11.02
N ASP A 186 10.39 -6.41 11.38
CA ASP A 186 10.85 -7.21 12.51
C ASP A 186 10.28 -6.69 13.84
N ARG A 187 9.89 -7.61 14.72
CA ARG A 187 9.35 -7.34 16.06
C ARG A 187 7.94 -6.75 16.10
N PHE A 188 7.22 -6.75 14.97
CA PHE A 188 5.80 -6.37 14.95
C PHE A 188 4.97 -7.32 15.82
N VAL A 189 4.11 -6.75 16.67
CA VAL A 189 3.20 -7.48 17.53
C VAL A 189 1.75 -7.19 17.12
N PRO A 190 1.01 -8.20 16.60
CA PRO A 190 -0.37 -8.00 16.17
C PRO A 190 -1.25 -7.52 17.32
N ASN A 191 -2.23 -6.67 17.00
CA ASN A 191 -3.17 -6.04 17.95
C ASN A 191 -2.53 -5.13 19.02
N LYS A 192 -1.24 -4.82 18.93
CA LYS A 192 -0.56 -3.87 19.83
C LYS A 192 0.12 -2.75 19.08
N ASP A 193 0.71 -3.08 17.94
CA ASP A 193 1.45 -2.15 17.11
C ASP A 193 0.61 -1.67 15.93
N ALA A 194 0.98 -0.51 15.40
CA ALA A 194 0.50 0.08 14.16
C ALA A 194 1.66 0.25 13.17
N ILE A 195 1.33 0.51 11.91
CA ILE A 195 2.31 0.78 10.85
C ILE A 195 2.30 2.25 10.51
N ALA A 196 3.45 2.92 10.62
CA ALA A 196 3.64 4.25 10.08
C ALA A 196 4.06 4.17 8.61
N ILE A 197 3.43 5.00 7.78
CA ILE A 197 3.85 5.29 6.41
C ILE A 197 4.49 6.68 6.46
N ASP A 198 5.80 6.76 6.34
CA ASP A 198 6.56 8.00 6.47
C ASP A 198 6.76 8.69 5.10
N LEU A 199 5.97 9.73 4.86
CA LEU A 199 5.99 10.54 3.64
C LEU A 199 7.22 11.43 3.59
N LYS A 200 7.84 11.74 4.73
CA LYS A 200 9.13 12.45 4.76
C LYS A 200 10.24 11.54 4.23
N ALA A 201 10.23 10.27 4.60
CA ALA A 201 11.18 9.30 4.06
C ALA A 201 10.91 9.01 2.58
N LEU A 202 9.64 8.94 2.15
CA LEU A 202 9.26 8.71 0.75
C LEU A 202 9.67 9.86 -0.17
N PHE A 203 9.57 11.10 0.30
CA PHE A 203 9.90 12.30 -0.47
C PHE A 203 11.22 12.95 -0.01
N ASP A 204 12.09 12.18 0.63
CA ASP A 204 13.44 12.61 0.98
C ASP A 204 14.19 13.02 -0.29
N GLY A 205 14.82 14.21 -0.29
CA GLY A 205 15.49 14.77 -1.47
C GLY A 205 14.58 15.50 -2.47
N ILE A 206 13.25 15.56 -2.25
CA ILE A 206 12.36 16.44 -2.99
C ILE A 206 12.32 17.81 -2.31
N ASP A 207 12.57 18.88 -3.08
CA ASP A 207 12.35 20.25 -2.62
C ASP A 207 10.86 20.56 -2.65
N LEU A 208 10.30 20.96 -1.50
CA LEU A 208 8.89 21.37 -1.35
C LEU A 208 8.80 22.86 -0.98
N THR A 209 9.84 23.63 -1.32
CA THR A 209 10.00 25.05 -0.98
C THR A 209 10.35 25.92 -2.19
N ASP A 210 10.43 25.35 -3.38
CA ASP A 210 10.71 26.09 -4.61
C ASP A 210 9.42 26.63 -5.28
N GLY A 211 8.26 26.20 -4.78
CA GLY A 211 6.94 26.60 -5.26
C GLY A 211 6.57 25.93 -6.58
N VAL A 212 7.26 24.84 -6.94
CA VAL A 212 7.07 24.10 -8.20
C VAL A 212 6.64 22.68 -7.91
N ALA A 213 5.33 22.47 -8.00
CA ALA A 213 4.78 21.15 -7.78
C ALA A 213 5.36 20.10 -8.75
N GLY A 214 5.81 18.98 -8.19
CA GLY A 214 6.46 17.89 -8.93
C GLY A 214 5.70 16.57 -8.87
N ASP A 215 6.08 15.63 -9.74
CA ASP A 215 5.48 14.30 -9.73
C ASP A 215 6.40 13.17 -10.15
N CYS A 216 6.02 11.96 -9.74
CA CYS A 216 6.61 10.70 -10.19
C CYS A 216 5.49 9.74 -10.64
N SER A 217 5.50 9.34 -11.91
CA SER A 217 4.45 8.55 -12.55
C SER A 217 4.88 7.12 -12.94
N SER A 218 5.91 6.56 -12.29
CA SER A 218 6.41 5.18 -12.44
C SER A 218 6.65 4.72 -13.88
N GLY A 219 7.23 5.61 -14.70
CA GLY A 219 7.50 5.40 -16.13
C GLY A 219 8.97 5.46 -16.51
N PRO A 220 9.31 5.40 -17.83
CA PRO A 220 10.71 5.43 -18.25
C PRO A 220 11.39 6.65 -17.64
N SER A 221 12.66 6.50 -17.28
CA SER A 221 13.38 7.31 -16.31
C SER A 221 12.92 8.78 -16.18
N GLU A 222 11.98 9.03 -15.28
CA GLU A 222 11.64 10.36 -14.77
C GLU A 222 12.60 10.74 -13.63
N PRO A 223 13.44 11.78 -13.74
CA PRO A 223 14.40 12.13 -12.70
C PRO A 223 13.77 12.32 -11.30
N SER A 224 12.54 12.83 -11.26
CA SER A 224 11.74 13.02 -10.05
C SER A 224 11.37 11.71 -9.33
N CYS A 225 11.42 10.56 -10.01
CA CYS A 225 11.17 9.26 -9.40
C CYS A 225 12.40 8.63 -8.73
N VAL A 226 13.61 9.17 -8.94
CA VAL A 226 14.85 8.55 -8.45
C VAL A 226 14.83 8.38 -6.93
N GLU A 227 14.56 9.47 -6.20
CA GLU A 227 14.57 9.44 -4.74
C GLU A 227 13.42 8.63 -4.14
N PRO A 228 12.15 8.80 -4.59
CA PRO A 228 11.06 7.97 -4.10
C PRO A 228 11.24 6.47 -4.36
N PHE A 229 11.81 6.08 -5.50
CA PHE A 229 12.11 4.67 -5.78
C PHE A 229 13.21 4.15 -4.85
N ALA A 230 14.26 4.94 -4.61
CA ALA A 230 15.31 4.59 -3.67
C ALA A 230 14.77 4.44 -2.23
N ALA A 231 13.86 5.31 -1.79
CA ALA A 231 13.18 5.20 -0.49
C ALA A 231 12.37 3.91 -0.37
N LEU A 232 11.75 3.46 -1.47
CA LEU A 232 11.03 2.19 -1.55
C LEU A 232 11.94 0.96 -1.77
N GLY A 233 13.26 1.16 -1.93
CA GLY A 233 14.22 0.09 -2.18
C GLY A 233 14.16 -0.48 -3.61
N LEU A 234 13.54 0.24 -4.55
CA LEU A 234 13.39 -0.15 -5.94
C LEU A 234 14.57 0.37 -6.79
N ASP A 235 15.05 -0.47 -7.70
CA ASP A 235 15.94 -0.07 -8.79
C ASP A 235 15.11 0.74 -9.79
N PHE A 236 15.33 2.04 -9.85
CA PHE A 236 14.62 2.94 -10.75
C PHE A 236 14.71 2.55 -12.25
N THR A 237 15.76 1.84 -12.67
CA THR A 237 15.95 1.45 -14.08
C THR A 237 15.31 0.12 -14.45
N ARG A 238 14.92 -0.70 -13.46
CA ARG A 238 14.35 -2.03 -13.66
C ARG A 238 13.02 -2.26 -12.96
N GLY A 239 12.70 -1.49 -11.93
CA GLY A 239 11.52 -1.66 -11.09
C GLY A 239 11.60 -2.86 -10.13
N ASP A 240 12.75 -3.53 -10.07
CA ASP A 240 13.02 -4.62 -9.15
C ASP A 240 13.36 -4.06 -7.77
N GLN A 241 12.89 -4.70 -6.70
CA GLN A 241 13.37 -4.37 -5.37
C GLN A 241 14.79 -4.92 -5.18
N ILE A 242 15.75 -4.03 -4.96
CA ILE A 242 17.17 -4.35 -4.75
C ILE A 242 17.66 -4.03 -3.35
N GLY A 243 16.87 -3.31 -2.56
CA GLY A 243 17.19 -2.91 -1.20
C GLY A 243 15.98 -2.99 -0.27
N ARG A 244 16.24 -2.77 1.02
CA ARG A 244 15.17 -2.57 2.01
C ARG A 244 14.56 -1.20 1.81
N GLN A 245 13.23 -1.15 1.81
CA GLN A 245 12.46 0.08 1.88
C GLN A 245 12.70 0.81 3.23
N ARG A 246 12.48 2.13 3.27
CA ARG A 246 12.62 2.98 4.48
C ARG A 246 11.35 3.74 4.88
N VAL A 247 10.25 3.52 4.17
CA VAL A 247 8.98 4.27 4.27
C VAL A 247 8.05 3.69 5.32
N PHE A 248 8.04 2.38 5.50
CA PHE A 248 7.18 1.66 6.44
C PHE A 248 7.95 1.30 7.71
N SER A 249 7.39 1.62 8.86
CA SER A 249 7.95 1.29 10.18
C SER A 249 6.86 0.94 11.20
N ILE A 250 7.27 0.41 12.35
CA ILE A 250 6.38 0.07 13.45
C ILE A 250 6.21 1.30 14.35
N THR A 251 4.97 1.64 14.70
CA THR A 251 4.61 2.70 15.65
C THR A 251 3.59 2.22 16.68
N ARG A 252 3.41 2.97 17.77
CA ARG A 252 2.45 2.69 18.85
C ARG A 252 1.60 3.92 19.12
#